data_AF-A0A183IT10-F1
#
_entry.id   AF-A0A183IT10-F1
#
_cell.length_a   1.000
_cell.length_b   1.000
_cell.length_c   1.000
_cell.angle_alpha   90.00
_cell.angle_beta   90.00
_cell.angle_gamma   90.00
#
_symmetry.space_group_name_H-M   'P 1'
#
loop_
_entity.id
_entity.type
_entity.pdbx_description
1 polymer ?
#
loop_
_entity_poly.entity_id
_entity_poly.type
_entity_poly.pdbx_seq_one_letter_code
_entity_poly.pdbx_strand_id
1 'polypeptide(L)'
;MYIIRIAAMELLPEDINAARQRIAPYVHKTPVFTSSKLSLIGARGAANAVNNKNIKGVVTHSSGNHGQALAFAAKMFGVSCTVVVPENAPKVKVDSILEYNAEIIFCKPTMKDRYVFLVAYLHTKYRYSYNSYNGTIACEFLEQVPQLDALVVPVGGGGMVSGIACWTKFVNPAVKVYCVEPVGKNLANSLKSGSQNCVDPSKLIPTIADGLRVPRLGKHCFSVVRSLSEKTVLSVVCILRTAYKLFNYCHFCL
;
A
#
# COMPACT_ATOMS: atom_id res chain seq x y z
N MET A 1 -24.86 -11.71 -11.73
CA MET A 1 -23.68 -11.91 -10.86
C MET A 1 -22.44 -11.98 -11.75
N TYR A 2 -21.81 -10.83 -12.04
CA TYR A 2 -20.66 -10.77 -12.94
C TYR A 2 -19.41 -11.22 -12.18
N ILE A 3 -18.99 -12.47 -12.41
CA ILE A 3 -17.71 -12.98 -11.93
C ILE A 3 -16.64 -12.35 -12.84
N ILE A 4 -15.99 -11.30 -12.35
CA ILE A 4 -14.79 -10.74 -12.98
C ILE A 4 -13.66 -11.77 -12.79
N ARG A 5 -13.54 -12.74 -13.71
CA ARG A 5 -12.46 -13.73 -13.72
C ARG A 5 -11.16 -13.07 -14.19
N ILE A 6 -10.38 -12.53 -13.26
CA ILE A 6 -9.00 -12.09 -13.52
C ILE A 6 -8.09 -13.26 -13.16
N ALA A 7 -7.60 -13.96 -14.17
CA ALA A 7 -6.76 -15.14 -13.99
C ALA A 7 -5.48 -14.85 -13.16
N ALA A 8 -5.18 -15.79 -12.26
CA ALA A 8 -3.97 -16.01 -11.44
C ALA A 8 -3.94 -15.40 -10.02
N MET A 9 -4.28 -16.25 -9.03
CA MET A 9 -4.31 -15.99 -7.56
C MET A 9 -5.04 -14.70 -7.21
N GLU A 10 -6.36 -14.86 -7.19
CA GLU A 10 -7.38 -13.82 -7.14
C GLU A 10 -7.39 -13.13 -5.77
N LEU A 11 -7.11 -11.82 -5.75
CA LEU A 11 -7.52 -11.00 -4.61
C LEU A 11 -9.02 -10.79 -4.76
N LEU A 12 -9.81 -11.48 -3.94
CA LEU A 12 -11.26 -11.46 -4.05
C LEU A 12 -11.88 -10.40 -3.12
N PRO A 13 -13.05 -9.82 -3.48
CA PRO A 13 -13.81 -8.97 -2.57
C PRO A 13 -14.08 -9.65 -1.22
N GLU A 14 -14.32 -10.96 -1.22
CA GLU A 14 -14.52 -11.78 -0.02
C GLU A 14 -13.29 -11.75 0.91
N ASP A 15 -12.07 -11.75 0.35
CA ASP A 15 -10.84 -11.63 1.15
C ASP A 15 -10.76 -10.28 1.85
N ILE A 16 -11.23 -9.22 1.17
CA ILE A 16 -11.26 -7.85 1.70
C ILE A 16 -12.33 -7.73 2.80
N ASN A 17 -13.51 -8.33 2.60
CA ASN A 17 -14.56 -8.35 3.60
C ASN A 17 -14.16 -9.17 4.84
N ALA A 18 -13.54 -10.33 4.64
CA ALA A 18 -12.99 -11.13 5.73
C ALA A 18 -11.86 -10.38 6.46
N ALA A 19 -11.02 -9.63 5.74
CA ALA A 19 -10.02 -8.77 6.35
C ALA A 19 -10.66 -7.67 7.20
N ARG A 20 -11.71 -7.02 6.69
CA ARG A 20 -12.49 -6.00 7.40
C ARG A 20 -13.03 -6.53 8.73
N GLN A 21 -13.66 -7.71 8.73
CA GLN A 21 -14.18 -8.33 9.95
C GLN A 21 -13.08 -8.62 10.96
N ARG A 22 -11.92 -9.11 10.50
CA ARG A 22 -10.76 -9.43 11.37
C ARG A 22 -10.14 -8.21 12.02
N ILE A 23 -10.13 -7.05 11.35
CA ILE A 23 -9.50 -5.83 11.87
C ILE A 23 -10.47 -4.91 12.61
N ALA A 24 -11.79 -5.11 12.47
CA ALA A 24 -12.82 -4.21 13.02
C ALA A 24 -12.67 -3.90 14.52
N PRO A 25 -12.29 -4.84 15.41
CA PRO A 25 -12.11 -4.53 16.83
C PRO A 25 -10.88 -3.67 17.15
N TYR A 26 -9.95 -3.53 16.20
CA TYR A 26 -8.60 -3.02 16.45
C TYR A 26 -8.25 -1.76 15.66
N VAL A 27 -9.04 -1.42 14.64
CA VAL A 27 -8.77 -0.30 13.75
C VAL A 27 -9.98 0.61 13.71
N HIS A 28 -9.78 1.88 14.09
CA HIS A 28 -10.80 2.90 13.96
C HIS A 28 -11.20 3.08 12.49
N LYS A 29 -12.47 3.35 12.21
CA LYS A 29 -12.87 3.87 10.88
C LYS A 29 -12.29 5.28 10.71
N THR A 30 -11.56 5.52 9.63
CA THR A 30 -10.97 6.86 9.42
C THR A 30 -12.07 7.80 8.93
N PRO A 31 -12.26 8.98 9.54
CA PRO A 31 -13.22 9.96 9.03
C PRO A 31 -12.82 10.42 7.63
N VAL A 32 -13.80 10.58 6.75
CA VAL A 32 -13.60 11.25 5.46
C VAL A 32 -13.74 12.75 5.65
N PHE A 33 -12.65 13.47 5.43
CA PHE A 33 -12.68 14.93 5.38
C PHE A 33 -12.99 15.40 3.97
N THR A 34 -13.97 16.27 3.84
CA THR A 34 -14.18 17.04 2.63
C THR A 34 -13.34 18.30 2.72
N SER A 35 -12.80 18.74 1.60
CA SER A 35 -12.12 20.02 1.51
C SER A 35 -12.57 20.69 0.24
N SER A 36 -12.77 22.00 0.30
CA SER A 36 -12.89 22.80 -0.92
C SER A 36 -11.59 22.76 -1.77
N LYS A 37 -10.49 22.18 -1.23
CA LYS A 37 -9.13 22.15 -1.78
C LYS A 37 -8.34 20.80 -1.60
N LEU A 38 -8.99 19.69 -1.16
CA LEU A 38 -8.57 18.25 -1.02
C LEU A 38 -7.74 17.70 0.21
N SER A 39 -7.84 16.37 0.54
CA SER A 39 -7.27 15.60 1.72
C SER A 39 -6.77 14.13 1.42
N LEU A 40 -5.94 13.49 2.30
CA LEU A 40 -5.19 12.18 2.14
C LEU A 40 -5.23 11.20 3.37
N ILE A 41 -5.10 9.85 3.21
CA ILE A 41 -5.18 8.77 4.27
C ILE A 41 -4.21 7.54 4.04
N GLY A 42 -3.76 6.82 5.10
CA GLY A 42 -3.34 5.38 5.02
C GLY A 42 -2.71 4.69 6.27
N ALA A 43 -3.25 3.55 6.78
CA ALA A 43 -2.64 2.70 7.85
C ALA A 43 -3.09 1.20 8.01
N ARG A 44 -4.00 0.63 7.19
CA ARG A 44 -4.80 -0.58 7.59
C ARG A 44 -4.20 -1.97 7.32
N GLY A 45 -3.39 -2.15 6.27
CA GLY A 45 -3.03 -3.47 5.74
C GLY A 45 -2.20 -4.35 6.69
N ALA A 46 -1.56 -3.77 7.69
CA ALA A 46 -0.68 -4.49 8.61
C ALA A 46 -1.43 -5.22 9.74
N ALA A 47 -2.53 -4.66 10.24
CA ALA A 47 -3.36 -5.30 11.27
C ALA A 47 -3.95 -6.65 10.81
N ASN A 48 -4.27 -6.75 9.52
CA ASN A 48 -4.86 -7.95 8.96
C ASN A 48 -3.90 -9.15 8.87
N ALA A 49 -2.61 -8.90 8.72
CA ALA A 49 -1.63 -9.97 8.57
C ALA A 49 -1.34 -10.69 9.88
N VAL A 50 -1.60 -10.05 11.02
CA VAL A 50 -1.28 -10.54 12.36
C VAL A 50 -2.45 -11.33 12.99
N ASN A 51 -3.70 -11.03 12.65
CA ASN A 51 -4.87 -11.70 13.23
C ASN A 51 -5.23 -13.05 12.54
N ASN A 52 -4.27 -13.95 12.36
CA ASN A 52 -4.53 -15.32 11.90
C ASN A 52 -4.12 -16.29 13.02
N LYS A 53 -5.03 -17.15 13.49
CA LYS A 53 -4.92 -17.91 14.76
C LYS A 53 -3.78 -18.94 14.85
N ASN A 54 -2.84 -18.97 13.90
CA ASN A 54 -1.77 -19.98 13.79
C ASN A 54 -0.37 -19.41 13.48
N ILE A 55 -0.11 -18.10 13.64
CA ILE A 55 1.21 -17.52 13.37
C ILE A 55 2.03 -17.28 14.65
N LYS A 56 3.28 -17.73 14.63
CA LYS A 56 4.25 -17.53 15.72
C LYS A 56 4.94 -16.16 15.68
N GLY A 57 4.82 -15.45 14.56
CA GLY A 57 5.39 -14.13 14.32
C GLY A 57 5.20 -13.64 12.89
N VAL A 58 5.55 -12.38 12.64
CA VAL A 58 5.47 -11.72 11.33
C VAL A 58 6.78 -11.02 10.99
N VAL A 59 7.19 -11.13 9.72
CA VAL A 59 8.38 -10.43 9.21
C VAL A 59 8.02 -9.59 7.99
N THR A 60 8.57 -8.38 7.92
CA THR A 60 8.44 -7.52 6.74
C THR A 60 9.73 -6.77 6.47
N HIS A 61 9.89 -6.27 5.25
CA HIS A 61 10.92 -5.28 4.94
C HIS A 61 10.22 -3.95 4.65
N SER A 62 10.52 -2.93 5.44
CA SER A 62 9.90 -1.61 5.31
C SER A 62 10.85 -0.52 5.73
N SER A 63 10.88 0.58 4.99
CA SER A 63 11.59 1.80 5.38
C SER A 63 10.74 2.75 6.22
N GLY A 64 9.53 2.34 6.62
CA GLY A 64 8.57 3.23 7.28
C GLY A 64 7.22 2.59 7.61
N ASN A 65 6.14 3.34 7.36
CA ASN A 65 4.77 3.16 7.87
C ASN A 65 4.24 1.71 7.91
N HIS A 66 4.57 0.87 6.93
CA HIS A 66 4.16 -0.54 6.95
C HIS A 66 4.82 -1.33 8.10
N GLY A 67 6.08 -1.05 8.39
CA GLY A 67 6.83 -1.63 9.51
C GLY A 67 6.26 -1.20 10.85
N GLN A 68 5.93 0.10 11.00
CA GLN A 68 5.26 0.61 12.21
C GLN A 68 3.89 -0.01 12.41
N ALA A 69 3.07 -0.04 11.35
CA ALA A 69 1.74 -0.61 11.42
C ALA A 69 1.79 -2.13 11.72
N LEU A 70 2.79 -2.84 11.23
CA LEU A 70 2.97 -4.27 11.50
C LEU A 70 3.47 -4.50 12.93
N ALA A 71 4.43 -3.71 13.41
CA ALA A 71 4.93 -3.77 14.77
C ALA A 71 3.81 -3.45 15.78
N PHE A 72 3.03 -2.40 15.53
CA PHE A 72 1.85 -2.06 16.34
C PHE A 72 0.84 -3.21 16.39
N ALA A 73 0.49 -3.77 15.23
CA ALA A 73 -0.42 -4.90 15.15
C ALA A 73 0.13 -6.12 15.91
N ALA A 74 1.40 -6.47 15.71
CA ALA A 74 2.05 -7.57 16.39
C ALA A 74 2.00 -7.45 17.92
N LYS A 75 2.28 -6.25 18.45
CA LYS A 75 2.12 -5.93 19.87
C LYS A 75 0.68 -6.12 20.35
N MET A 76 -0.30 -5.62 19.60
CA MET A 76 -1.73 -5.76 19.93
C MET A 76 -2.19 -7.22 20.01
N PHE A 77 -1.62 -8.10 19.19
CA PHE A 77 -2.00 -9.52 19.12
C PHE A 77 -1.07 -10.47 19.89
N GLY A 78 -0.04 -9.96 20.58
CA GLY A 78 0.92 -10.79 21.32
C GLY A 78 1.79 -11.68 20.42
N VAL A 79 2.05 -11.24 19.19
CA VAL A 79 2.80 -11.98 18.15
C VAL A 79 4.17 -11.33 17.99
N SER A 80 5.25 -12.11 17.78
CA SER A 80 6.57 -11.52 17.54
C SER A 80 6.62 -10.81 16.19
N CYS A 81 7.32 -9.67 16.10
CA CYS A 81 7.49 -8.94 14.85
C CYS A 81 8.95 -8.57 14.64
N THR A 82 9.44 -8.88 13.44
CA THR A 82 10.76 -8.47 12.99
C THR A 82 10.60 -7.60 11.74
N VAL A 83 11.20 -6.42 11.73
CA VAL A 83 11.18 -5.50 10.60
C VAL A 83 12.59 -5.31 10.07
N VAL A 84 12.80 -5.68 8.81
CA VAL A 84 14.04 -5.39 8.09
C VAL A 84 13.98 -3.95 7.59
N VAL A 85 14.81 -3.09 8.17
CA VAL A 85 14.81 -1.64 7.94
C VAL A 85 16.09 -1.21 7.24
N PRO A 86 16.04 -0.34 6.22
CA PRO A 86 17.25 0.23 5.62
C PRO A 86 18.01 1.12 6.60
N GLU A 87 19.33 1.10 6.57
CA GLU A 87 20.20 1.97 7.39
C GLU A 87 19.89 3.46 7.21
N ASN A 88 19.36 3.87 6.05
CA ASN A 88 18.98 5.25 5.76
C ASN A 88 17.49 5.55 6.01
N ALA A 89 16.77 4.70 6.73
CA ALA A 89 15.38 4.97 7.09
C ALA A 89 15.29 6.18 8.03
N PRO A 90 14.24 7.02 7.93
CA PRO A 90 14.09 8.16 8.82
C PRO A 90 14.02 7.72 10.29
N LYS A 91 14.82 8.35 11.17
CA LYS A 91 14.96 7.96 12.59
C LYS A 91 13.61 7.91 13.31
N VAL A 92 12.74 8.89 13.10
CA VAL A 92 11.37 8.91 13.65
C VAL A 92 10.60 7.63 13.34
N LYS A 93 10.84 7.01 12.18
CA LYS A 93 10.14 5.79 11.78
C LYS A 93 10.73 4.52 12.41
N VAL A 94 12.03 4.52 12.68
CA VAL A 94 12.73 3.46 13.40
C VAL A 94 12.29 3.46 14.86
N ASP A 95 12.29 4.63 15.49
CA ASP A 95 11.93 4.81 16.90
C ASP A 95 10.49 4.32 17.15
N SER A 96 9.52 4.67 16.28
CA SER A 96 8.15 4.15 16.38
C SER A 96 8.03 2.62 16.22
N ILE A 97 8.91 1.96 15.46
CA ILE A 97 8.90 0.49 15.34
C ILE A 97 9.38 -0.14 16.66
N LEU A 98 10.42 0.42 17.28
CA LEU A 98 10.98 -0.04 18.55
C LEU A 98 10.00 0.14 19.72
N GLU A 99 9.26 1.26 19.76
CA GLU A 99 8.21 1.52 20.77
C GLU A 99 7.11 0.42 20.79
N TYR A 100 6.95 -0.28 19.66
CA TYR A 100 6.02 -1.40 19.54
C TYR A 100 6.67 -2.77 19.82
N ASN A 101 7.85 -2.82 20.44
CA ASN A 101 8.56 -4.05 20.82
C ASN A 101 8.90 -4.98 19.63
N ALA A 102 8.99 -4.43 18.41
CA ALA A 102 9.45 -5.20 17.26
C ALA A 102 10.98 -5.22 17.19
N GLU A 103 11.52 -6.36 16.75
CA GLU A 103 12.94 -6.51 16.45
C GLU A 103 13.26 -5.78 15.13
N ILE A 104 14.35 -5.01 15.11
CA ILE A 104 14.83 -4.35 13.89
C ILE A 104 16.10 -5.03 13.40
N ILE A 105 16.09 -5.42 12.13
CA ILE A 105 17.29 -5.88 11.43
C ILE A 105 17.65 -4.81 10.40
N PHE A 106 18.79 -4.15 10.59
CA PHE A 106 19.26 -3.16 9.62
C PHE A 106 19.81 -3.84 8.37
N CYS A 107 19.57 -3.23 7.21
CA CYS A 107 20.10 -3.67 5.92
C CYS A 107 20.57 -2.49 5.08
N LYS A 108 21.43 -2.78 4.11
CA LYS A 108 21.79 -1.82 3.06
C LYS A 108 20.53 -1.38 2.30
N PRO A 109 20.46 -0.12 1.81
CA PRO A 109 19.28 0.42 1.16
C PRO A 109 19.08 -0.08 -0.30
N THR A 110 19.34 -1.36 -0.56
CA THR A 110 19.15 -2.00 -1.87
C THR A 110 17.98 -2.98 -1.83
N MET A 111 17.33 -3.22 -2.98
CA MET A 111 16.26 -4.22 -3.05
C MET A 111 16.79 -5.64 -2.86
N LYS A 112 18.02 -5.91 -3.31
CA LYS A 112 18.68 -7.22 -3.19
C LYS A 112 18.86 -7.59 -1.72
N ASP A 113 19.43 -6.68 -0.93
CA ASP A 113 19.70 -6.95 0.48
C ASP A 113 18.41 -7.10 1.29
N ARG A 114 17.40 -6.25 1.04
CA ARG A 114 16.07 -6.39 1.66
C ARG A 114 15.43 -7.75 1.39
N TYR A 115 15.56 -8.26 0.18
CA TYR A 115 14.94 -9.52 -0.23
C TYR A 115 15.73 -10.75 0.24
N VAL A 116 17.06 -10.72 0.17
CA VAL A 116 17.94 -11.81 0.62
C VAL A 116 17.77 -12.06 2.12
N PHE A 117 17.74 -10.99 2.94
CA PHE A 117 17.52 -11.13 4.38
C PHE A 117 16.10 -11.61 4.72
N LEU A 118 15.09 -11.11 4.01
CA LEU A 118 13.71 -11.57 4.18
C LEU A 118 13.59 -13.08 3.90
N VAL A 119 14.18 -13.57 2.81
CA VAL A 119 14.13 -15.00 2.45
C VAL A 119 14.89 -15.86 3.47
N ALA A 120 16.05 -15.41 3.93
CA ALA A 120 16.82 -16.11 4.96
C ALA A 120 16.05 -16.23 6.29
N TYR A 121 15.27 -15.19 6.67
CA TYR A 121 14.49 -15.17 7.91
C TYR A 121 13.11 -15.85 7.76
N LEU A 122 12.58 -16.04 6.56
CA LEU A 122 11.28 -16.71 6.31
C LEU A 122 11.33 -18.24 6.47
N HIS A 123 12.53 -18.85 6.52
CA HIS A 123 12.68 -20.28 6.78
C HIS A 123 12.30 -20.68 8.23
N THR A 124 11.97 -19.72 9.11
CA THR A 124 11.59 -19.94 10.51
C THR A 124 10.09 -19.65 10.76
N LYS A 125 9.15 -20.45 10.22
CA LYS A 125 7.70 -20.43 10.60
C LYS A 125 6.95 -19.07 10.55
N TYR A 126 7.52 -17.99 10.01
CA TYR A 126 6.91 -16.65 9.95
C TYR A 126 6.19 -16.40 8.62
N ARG A 127 4.99 -15.77 8.66
CA ARG A 127 4.24 -15.43 7.43
C ARG A 127 4.65 -14.05 6.91
N TYR A 128 4.91 -13.97 5.61
CA TYR A 128 5.08 -12.70 4.91
C TYR A 128 3.72 -11.99 4.75
N SER A 129 3.61 -10.79 5.31
CA SER A 129 2.43 -9.94 5.18
C SER A 129 2.35 -9.32 3.78
N TYR A 130 1.51 -9.84 2.90
CA TYR A 130 1.26 -9.20 1.60
C TYR A 130 0.41 -7.94 1.77
N ASN A 131 0.84 -6.82 1.19
CA ASN A 131 0.22 -5.48 1.33
C ASN A 131 -1.17 -5.33 0.68
N SER A 132 -1.79 -6.40 0.16
CA SER A 132 -3.08 -6.41 -0.55
C SER A 132 -4.29 -6.11 0.34
N TYR A 133 -4.14 -6.16 1.67
CA TYR A 133 -5.26 -6.05 2.62
C TYR A 133 -5.67 -4.61 2.97
N ASN A 134 -5.18 -3.62 2.22
CA ASN A 134 -5.61 -2.22 2.34
C ASN A 134 -6.95 -1.95 1.61
N GLY A 135 -7.57 -2.95 0.99
CA GLY A 135 -8.89 -2.80 0.35
C GLY A 135 -10.01 -2.37 1.32
N THR A 136 -9.83 -2.61 2.63
CA THR A 136 -10.77 -2.16 3.67
C THR A 136 -10.91 -0.65 3.74
N ILE A 137 -9.91 0.11 3.25
CA ILE A 137 -10.00 1.57 3.07
C ILE A 137 -11.15 1.90 2.11
N ALA A 138 -11.26 1.19 0.99
CA ALA A 138 -12.32 1.43 0.02
C ALA A 138 -13.69 1.04 0.56
N CYS A 139 -13.78 0.03 1.44
CA CYS A 139 -15.02 -0.30 2.13
C CYS A 139 -15.55 0.90 2.92
N GLU A 140 -14.71 1.48 3.76
CA GLU A 140 -15.10 2.59 4.63
C GLU A 140 -15.31 3.89 3.86
N PHE A 141 -14.53 4.13 2.81
CA PHE A 141 -14.64 5.33 2.00
C PHE A 141 -15.92 5.35 1.17
N LEU A 142 -16.28 4.23 0.53
CA LEU A 142 -17.52 4.13 -0.26
C LEU A 142 -18.78 4.05 0.61
N GLU A 143 -18.68 3.60 1.86
CA GLU A 143 -19.76 3.74 2.84
C GLU A 143 -20.02 5.19 3.23
N GLN A 144 -18.96 5.98 3.40
CA GLN A 144 -19.04 7.39 3.77
C GLN A 144 -19.35 8.30 2.57
N VAL A 145 -18.95 7.90 1.35
CA VAL A 145 -19.13 8.64 0.09
C VAL A 145 -19.63 7.69 -1.00
N PRO A 146 -20.94 7.36 -1.02
CA PRO A 146 -21.49 6.35 -1.93
C PRO A 146 -21.52 6.81 -3.40
N GLN A 147 -21.59 8.12 -3.66
CA GLN A 147 -21.61 8.70 -5.00
C GLN A 147 -20.23 9.25 -5.38
N LEU A 148 -19.27 8.35 -5.57
CA LEU A 148 -17.90 8.73 -5.91
C LEU A 148 -17.62 8.49 -7.39
N ASP A 149 -17.11 9.50 -8.10
CA ASP A 149 -16.74 9.32 -9.52
C ASP A 149 -15.37 8.67 -9.69
N ALA A 150 -14.43 8.99 -8.78
CA ALA A 150 -13.05 8.53 -8.90
C ALA A 150 -12.31 8.45 -7.56
N LEU A 151 -11.36 7.52 -7.50
CA LEU A 151 -10.35 7.39 -6.46
C LEU A 151 -8.96 7.66 -7.05
N VAL A 152 -8.13 8.39 -6.31
CA VAL A 152 -6.74 8.69 -6.68
C VAL A 152 -5.84 8.08 -5.62
N VAL A 153 -5.04 7.07 -6.00
CA VAL A 153 -4.33 6.21 -5.05
C VAL A 153 -2.83 6.20 -5.31
N PRO A 154 -1.96 6.47 -4.32
CA PRO A 154 -0.52 6.39 -4.49
C PRO A 154 -0.02 4.95 -4.68
N VAL A 155 1.00 4.78 -5.51
CA VAL A 155 1.49 3.46 -5.93
C VAL A 155 2.98 3.25 -5.60
N GLY A 156 3.20 2.52 -4.51
CA GLY A 156 4.47 1.86 -4.19
C GLY A 156 4.50 0.46 -4.80
N GLY A 157 4.47 -0.59 -3.96
CA GLY A 157 4.50 -1.98 -4.41
C GLY A 157 3.18 -2.48 -5.03
N GLY A 158 2.13 -1.67 -5.00
CA GLY A 158 0.83 -1.95 -5.60
C GLY A 158 -0.22 -2.54 -4.67
N GLY A 159 0.14 -2.95 -3.44
CA GLY A 159 -0.81 -3.61 -2.53
C GLY A 159 -1.99 -2.75 -2.08
N MET A 160 -1.77 -1.43 -1.88
CA MET A 160 -2.85 -0.52 -1.53
C MET A 160 -3.85 -0.33 -2.68
N VAL A 161 -3.33 0.06 -3.85
CA VAL A 161 -4.16 0.30 -5.03
C VAL A 161 -4.84 -0.97 -5.54
N SER A 162 -4.22 -2.16 -5.42
CA SER A 162 -4.87 -3.41 -5.83
C SER A 162 -6.07 -3.75 -4.96
N GLY A 163 -5.95 -3.61 -3.64
CA GLY A 163 -7.07 -3.80 -2.72
C GLY A 163 -8.19 -2.79 -2.92
N ILE A 164 -7.83 -1.49 -3.06
CA ILE A 164 -8.80 -0.42 -3.30
C ILE A 164 -9.53 -0.65 -4.63
N ALA A 165 -8.80 -0.96 -5.71
CA ALA A 165 -9.40 -1.18 -7.03
C ALA A 165 -10.32 -2.39 -7.04
N CYS A 166 -9.93 -3.50 -6.40
CA CYS A 166 -10.75 -4.71 -6.29
C CYS A 166 -12.09 -4.43 -5.62
N TRP A 167 -12.08 -3.86 -4.40
CA TRP A 167 -13.32 -3.57 -3.69
C TRP A 167 -14.17 -2.52 -4.40
N THR A 168 -13.54 -1.46 -4.92
CA THR A 168 -14.24 -0.39 -5.62
C THR A 168 -14.99 -0.92 -6.83
N LYS A 169 -14.33 -1.71 -7.68
CA LYS A 169 -14.95 -2.26 -8.89
C LYS A 169 -16.01 -3.31 -8.59
N PHE A 170 -15.90 -4.00 -7.46
CA PHE A 170 -16.94 -4.90 -6.98
C PHE A 170 -18.20 -4.16 -6.54
N VAL A 171 -18.06 -3.08 -5.76
CA VAL A 171 -19.19 -2.29 -5.26
C VAL A 171 -19.82 -1.45 -6.36
N ASN A 172 -19.00 -0.72 -7.12
CA ASN A 172 -19.46 0.12 -8.20
C ASN A 172 -18.39 0.18 -9.32
N PRO A 173 -18.58 -0.56 -10.42
CA PRO A 173 -17.61 -0.63 -11.51
C PRO A 173 -17.42 0.71 -12.26
N ALA A 174 -18.36 1.65 -12.14
CA ALA A 174 -18.29 2.97 -12.79
C ALA A 174 -17.24 3.90 -12.13
N VAL A 175 -16.93 3.70 -10.84
CA VAL A 175 -15.94 4.53 -10.13
C VAL A 175 -14.56 4.29 -10.72
N LYS A 176 -13.90 5.36 -11.16
CA LYS A 176 -12.56 5.29 -11.76
C LYS A 176 -11.50 5.16 -10.67
N VAL A 177 -10.43 4.42 -10.94
CA VAL A 177 -9.31 4.30 -10.00
C VAL A 177 -8.03 4.72 -10.70
N TYR A 178 -7.55 5.92 -10.36
CA TYR A 178 -6.33 6.50 -10.90
C TYR A 178 -5.13 6.21 -10.00
N CYS A 179 -4.03 5.81 -10.61
CA CYS A 179 -2.77 5.61 -9.93
C CYS A 179 -1.97 6.92 -9.85
N VAL A 180 -1.31 7.16 -8.72
CA VAL A 180 -0.30 8.22 -8.56
C VAL A 180 1.06 7.60 -8.30
N GLU A 181 2.07 8.01 -9.05
CA GLU A 181 3.44 7.49 -8.91
C GLU A 181 4.47 8.61 -8.79
N PRO A 182 5.63 8.36 -8.16
CA PRO A 182 6.77 9.23 -8.36
C PRO A 182 7.29 9.14 -9.80
N VAL A 183 7.78 10.26 -10.34
CA VAL A 183 8.49 10.26 -11.63
C VAL A 183 9.64 9.25 -11.59
N GLY A 184 9.77 8.46 -12.66
CA GLY A 184 10.77 7.40 -12.79
C GLY A 184 10.24 5.97 -12.58
N LYS A 185 9.01 5.79 -12.08
CA LYS A 185 8.40 4.45 -11.93
C LYS A 185 7.87 3.86 -13.25
N ASN A 186 7.40 4.72 -14.16
CA ASN A 186 6.95 4.33 -15.51
C ASN A 186 5.74 3.37 -15.51
N LEU A 187 4.82 3.52 -14.56
CA LEU A 187 3.63 2.67 -14.44
C LEU A 187 2.67 2.87 -15.62
N ALA A 188 2.48 4.10 -16.11
CA ALA A 188 1.59 4.36 -17.25
C ALA A 188 1.94 3.48 -18.45
N ASN A 189 3.23 3.46 -18.83
CA ASN A 189 3.71 2.62 -19.92
C ASN A 189 3.59 1.14 -19.55
N SER A 190 3.85 0.77 -18.29
CA SER A 190 3.71 -0.61 -17.84
C SER A 190 2.27 -1.14 -17.96
N LEU A 191 1.27 -0.33 -17.60
CA LEU A 191 -0.14 -0.71 -17.68
C LEU A 191 -0.63 -0.79 -19.13
N LYS A 192 -0.07 0.03 -20.04
CA LYS A 192 -0.37 0.02 -21.48
C LYS A 192 0.25 -1.17 -22.19
N SER A 193 1.55 -1.43 -22.00
CA SER A 193 2.24 -2.55 -22.65
C SER A 193 1.88 -3.91 -22.03
N GLY A 194 1.43 -3.93 -20.77
CA GLY A 194 1.22 -5.16 -20.03
C GLY A 194 2.49 -5.81 -19.48
N SER A 195 3.62 -5.11 -19.56
CA SER A 195 4.93 -5.52 -19.02
C SER A 195 5.43 -4.48 -18.02
N GLN A 196 6.22 -4.88 -17.02
CA GLN A 196 6.77 -3.91 -16.06
C GLN A 196 8.00 -3.18 -16.64
N ASN A 197 7.79 -1.98 -17.19
CA ASN A 197 8.80 -1.18 -17.91
C ASN A 197 9.66 -0.30 -16.99
N CYS A 198 10.12 -0.83 -15.85
CA CYS A 198 11.03 -0.08 -14.99
C CYS A 198 12.43 0.03 -15.64
N VAL A 199 13.08 1.18 -15.53
CA VAL A 199 14.41 1.43 -16.12
C VAL A 199 15.49 0.55 -15.46
N ASP A 200 15.53 0.55 -14.13
CA ASP A 200 16.44 -0.30 -13.36
C ASP A 200 15.68 -0.92 -12.17
N PRO A 201 15.36 -2.22 -12.23
CA PRO A 201 14.62 -2.90 -11.18
C PRO A 201 15.38 -3.06 -9.86
N SER A 202 16.71 -2.89 -9.88
CA SER A 202 17.57 -3.06 -8.72
C SER A 202 17.69 -1.78 -7.88
N LYS A 203 17.40 -0.62 -8.49
CA LYS A 203 17.54 0.69 -7.86
C LYS A 203 16.21 1.24 -7.37
N LEU A 204 16.25 1.88 -6.20
CA LEU A 204 15.12 2.61 -5.67
C LEU A 204 14.94 3.93 -6.43
N ILE A 205 13.69 4.33 -6.63
CA ILE A 205 13.36 5.62 -7.26
C ILE A 205 13.84 6.75 -6.33
N PRO A 206 14.58 7.74 -6.84
CA PRO A 206 14.98 8.92 -6.09
C PRO A 206 13.79 9.87 -5.96
N THR A 207 13.10 9.82 -4.82
CA THR A 207 11.95 10.70 -4.54
C THR A 207 11.84 10.95 -3.03
N ILE A 208 11.27 12.12 -2.68
CA ILE A 208 10.89 12.45 -1.30
C ILE A 208 9.74 11.57 -0.78
N ALA A 209 8.98 10.94 -1.69
CA ALA A 209 7.90 10.03 -1.34
C ALA A 209 8.48 8.66 -0.96
N ASP A 210 9.06 8.55 0.23
CA ASP A 210 9.88 7.42 0.64
C ASP A 210 9.14 6.07 0.59
N GLY A 211 7.83 6.07 0.86
CA GLY A 211 6.97 4.89 0.78
C GLY A 211 6.66 4.40 -0.65
N LEU A 212 6.98 5.18 -1.68
CA LEU A 212 6.67 4.86 -3.09
C LEU A 212 7.91 4.50 -3.92
N ARG A 213 9.09 4.40 -3.28
CA ARG A 213 10.40 4.26 -3.95
C ARG A 213 10.62 2.93 -4.68
N VAL A 214 9.76 1.93 -4.49
CA VAL A 214 9.92 0.64 -5.16
C VAL A 214 9.70 0.81 -6.68
N PRO A 215 10.63 0.32 -7.52
CA PRO A 215 10.61 0.57 -8.97
C PRO A 215 9.54 -0.25 -9.70
N ARG A 216 9.04 -1.33 -9.09
CA ARG A 216 8.08 -2.28 -9.67
C ARG A 216 6.94 -2.60 -8.71
N LEU A 217 5.81 -2.98 -9.28
CA LEU A 217 4.72 -3.58 -8.53
C LEU A 217 5.03 -5.06 -8.29
N GLY A 218 4.50 -5.62 -7.20
CA GLY A 218 4.47 -7.07 -7.03
C GLY A 218 3.70 -7.72 -8.17
N LYS A 219 4.11 -8.93 -8.62
CA LYS A 219 3.52 -9.62 -9.78
C LYS A 219 1.98 -9.69 -9.72
N HIS A 220 1.42 -10.07 -8.57
CA HIS A 220 -0.03 -10.15 -8.38
C HIS A 220 -0.69 -8.76 -8.37
N CYS A 221 -0.11 -7.80 -7.65
CA CYS A 221 -0.59 -6.42 -7.64
C CYS A 221 -0.62 -5.83 -9.05
N PHE A 222 0.39 -6.09 -9.87
CA PHE A 222 0.44 -5.61 -11.25
C PHE A 222 -0.71 -6.17 -12.09
N SER A 223 -1.03 -7.45 -11.96
CA SER A 223 -2.18 -8.07 -12.66
C SER A 223 -3.50 -7.37 -12.29
N VAL A 224 -3.76 -7.21 -10.99
CA VAL A 224 -4.98 -6.56 -10.49
C VAL A 224 -5.06 -5.10 -10.95
N VAL A 225 -4.00 -4.33 -10.75
CA VAL A 225 -3.95 -2.90 -11.12
C VAL A 225 -4.11 -2.73 -12.63
N ARG A 226 -3.48 -3.58 -13.44
CA ARG A 226 -3.63 -3.55 -14.90
C ARG A 226 -5.09 -3.76 -15.32
N SER A 227 -5.81 -4.66 -14.66
CA SER A 227 -7.18 -4.99 -15.04
C SER A 227 -8.21 -3.98 -14.51
N LEU A 228 -8.00 -3.41 -13.32
CA LEU A 228 -9.03 -2.67 -12.59
C LEU A 228 -8.80 -1.16 -12.46
N SER A 229 -7.60 -0.66 -12.76
CA SER A 229 -7.28 0.77 -12.71
C SER A 229 -7.26 1.41 -14.09
N GLU A 230 -7.40 2.74 -14.09
CA GLU A 230 -7.25 3.55 -15.29
C GLU A 230 -5.81 3.48 -15.83
N LYS A 231 -5.67 3.52 -17.15
CA LYS A 231 -4.35 3.54 -17.80
C LYS A 231 -3.65 4.89 -17.66
N THR A 232 -4.41 5.94 -17.38
CA THR A 232 -3.88 7.25 -17.03
C THR A 232 -3.31 7.21 -15.62
N VAL A 233 -2.02 7.52 -15.50
CA VAL A 233 -1.30 7.59 -14.22
C VAL A 233 -0.79 9.01 -14.02
N LEU A 234 -0.96 9.53 -12.82
CA LEU A 234 -0.48 10.84 -12.42
C LEU A 234 0.95 10.71 -11.88
N SER A 235 1.94 11.18 -12.63
CA SER A 235 3.35 11.14 -12.21
C SER A 235 3.73 12.43 -11.48
N VAL A 236 4.32 12.31 -10.30
CA VAL A 236 4.64 13.45 -9.42
C VAL A 236 6.14 13.51 -9.13
N VAL A 237 6.75 14.69 -9.32
CA VAL A 237 8.16 14.92 -8.96
C VAL A 237 8.30 15.14 -7.46
N CYS A 238 7.28 15.77 -6.86
CA CYS A 238 7.22 16.08 -5.44
C CYS A 238 5.74 16.09 -5.03
N ILE A 239 5.38 15.34 -3.98
CA ILE A 239 4.01 15.33 -3.43
C ILE A 239 3.63 16.75 -3.02
N LEU A 240 4.56 17.54 -2.48
CA LEU A 240 4.31 18.95 -2.17
C LEU A 240 4.05 19.77 -3.42
N ARG A 241 4.69 19.53 -4.58
CA ARG A 241 4.34 20.26 -5.83
C ARG A 241 3.00 19.84 -6.42
N THR A 242 2.50 18.63 -6.13
CA THR A 242 1.19 18.18 -6.61
C THR A 242 0.09 18.68 -5.68
N ALA A 243 0.30 18.60 -4.37
CA ALA A 243 -0.48 19.34 -3.39
C ALA A 243 -0.48 20.83 -3.75
N TYR A 244 0.68 21.47 -3.93
CA TYR A 244 0.84 22.90 -4.25
C TYR A 244 0.27 23.29 -5.62
N LYS A 245 0.40 22.46 -6.66
CA LYS A 245 -0.28 22.71 -7.95
C LYS A 245 -1.79 22.54 -7.82
N LEU A 246 -2.28 21.51 -7.14
CA LEU A 246 -3.70 21.34 -6.86
C LEU A 246 -4.25 22.45 -5.94
N PHE A 247 -3.44 23.00 -5.03
CA PHE A 247 -3.76 24.13 -4.15
C PHE A 247 -3.70 25.50 -4.87
N ASN A 248 -2.75 25.72 -5.80
CA ASN A 248 -2.54 27.01 -6.47
C ASN A 248 -3.28 27.18 -7.81
N TYR A 249 -3.70 26.11 -8.48
CA TYR A 249 -4.58 26.24 -9.67
C TYR A 249 -6.01 26.66 -9.29
N CYS A 250 -6.37 26.59 -8.01
CA CYS A 250 -7.57 27.20 -7.47
C CYS A 250 -7.25 28.63 -7.02
N HIS A 251 -7.33 29.60 -7.94
CA HIS A 251 -7.26 31.02 -7.58
C HIS A 251 -8.28 31.35 -6.48
N PHE A 252 -7.78 31.76 -5.31
CA PHE A 252 -8.60 32.28 -4.24
C PHE A 252 -9.03 33.71 -4.58
N CYS A 253 -10.34 33.94 -4.66
CA CYS A 253 -10.91 35.15 -4.07
C CYS A 253 -11.33 34.78 -2.64
N LEU A 254 -10.66 35.43 -1.68
CA LEU A 254 -10.91 35.56 -0.23
C LEU A 254 -11.29 34.29 0.53
#